data_AF-A0A349VYP3-F1
#
_entry.id   AF-A0A349VYP3-F1
#
_cell.length_a   1.000
_cell.length_b   1.000
_cell.length_c   1.000
_cell.angle_alpha   90.00
_cell.angle_beta   90.00
_cell.angle_gamma   90.00
#
_symmetry.space_group_name_H-M   'P 1'
#
loop_
_entity.id
_entity.type
_entity.pdbx_description
1 polymer ?
#
loop_
_entity_poly.entity_id
_entity_poly.type
_entity_poly.pdbx_seq_one_letter_code
_entity_poly.pdbx_strand_id
1 'polypeptide(L)'
;MKGSVKFGLILLTVVLVLIALIDATSKKPIIWDRTFDAKDKNPFGAYVLRQELKHIIDQKNTTIERPLYEYLDSTKKTDANLFFYTSYFSMGEAAEDKL
;
A
#
# COMPACT_ATOMS: atom_id res chain seq x y z
N MET A 1 -36.04 -41.00 7.95
CA MET A 1 -35.02 -40.18 8.65
C MET A 1 -33.68 -40.08 7.92
N LYS A 2 -33.08 -41.16 7.36
CA LYS A 2 -31.78 -41.06 6.63
C LYS A 2 -31.82 -40.23 5.33
N GLY A 3 -32.95 -40.19 4.62
CA GLY A 3 -33.10 -39.44 3.37
C GLY A 3 -33.13 -37.91 3.54
N SER A 4 -33.80 -37.41 4.59
CA SER A 4 -33.86 -35.99 4.90
C SER A 4 -32.49 -35.44 5.34
N VAL A 5 -31.72 -36.24 6.09
CA VAL A 5 -30.35 -35.87 6.48
C VAL A 5 -29.43 -35.76 5.27
N LYS A 6 -29.48 -36.73 4.33
CA LYS A 6 -28.71 -36.68 3.08
C LYS A 6 -29.07 -35.45 2.24
N PHE A 7 -30.36 -35.15 2.11
CA PHE A 7 -30.84 -33.98 1.40
C PHE A 7 -30.33 -32.67 2.05
N GLY A 8 -30.40 -32.57 3.38
CA GLY A 8 -29.87 -31.41 4.11
C GLY A 8 -28.37 -31.21 3.90
N LEU A 9 -27.59 -32.30 3.87
CA LEU A 9 -26.14 -32.27 3.65
C LEU A 9 -25.77 -31.83 2.22
N ILE A 10 -26.52 -32.30 1.22
CA ILE A 10 -26.38 -31.87 -0.17
C ILE A 10 -26.71 -30.38 -0.29
N LEU A 11 -27.83 -29.94 0.29
CA LEU A 11 -28.25 -28.55 0.26
C LEU A 11 -27.21 -27.63 0.91
N LEU A 12 -26.69 -28.00 2.09
CA LEU A 12 -25.65 -27.25 2.78
C LEU A 12 -24.39 -27.10 1.92
N THR A 13 -23.94 -28.21 1.30
CA THR A 13 -22.77 -28.19 0.41
C THR A 13 -22.99 -27.25 -0.78
N VAL A 14 -24.17 -27.30 -1.39
CA VAL A 14 -24.51 -26.42 -2.52
C VAL A 14 -24.49 -24.95 -2.09
N VAL A 15 -25.06 -24.61 -0.94
CA VAL A 15 -25.06 -23.23 -0.42
C VAL A 15 -23.64 -22.74 -0.15
N LEU A 16 -22.79 -23.56 0.47
CA LEU A 16 -21.39 -23.19 0.73
C LEU A 16 -20.60 -22.96 -0.56
N VAL A 17 -20.78 -23.83 -1.56
CA VAL A 17 -20.14 -23.67 -2.87
C VAL A 17 -20.60 -22.38 -3.56
N LEU A 18 -21.90 -22.06 -3.49
CA LEU A 18 -22.42 -20.81 -4.04
C LEU A 18 -21.84 -19.58 -3.34
N ILE A 19 -21.76 -19.57 -2.01
CA ILE A 19 -21.15 -18.47 -1.25
C ILE A 19 -19.69 -18.28 -1.66
N ALA A 20 -18.92 -19.37 -1.75
CA ALA A 20 -17.51 -19.32 -2.14
C ALA A 20 -17.33 -18.77 -3.56
N LEU A 21 -18.20 -19.14 -4.50
CA LEU A 21 -18.18 -18.59 -5.86
C LEU A 21 -18.53 -17.10 -5.90
N ILE A 22 -19.52 -16.66 -5.12
CA ILE A 22 -19.89 -15.24 -5.03
C ILE A 22 -18.73 -14.44 -4.45
N ASP A 23 -18.10 -14.90 -3.37
CA ASP A 23 -16.97 -14.21 -2.74
C ASP A 23 -15.74 -14.15 -3.68
N ALA A 24 -15.39 -15.27 -4.33
CA ALA A 24 -14.26 -15.33 -5.25
C ALA A 24 -14.43 -14.46 -6.50
N THR A 25 -15.68 -14.24 -6.95
CA THR A 25 -15.99 -13.40 -8.12
C THR A 25 -16.34 -11.96 -7.74
N SER A 26 -16.55 -11.68 -6.45
CA SER A 26 -16.83 -10.34 -5.96
C SER A 26 -15.62 -9.44 -6.16
N LYS A 27 -15.86 -8.28 -6.75
CA LYS A 27 -14.83 -7.25 -6.86
C LYS A 27 -14.53 -6.71 -5.47
N LYS A 28 -13.25 -6.61 -5.13
CA LYS A 28 -12.82 -5.93 -3.91
C LYS A 28 -13.38 -4.49 -3.92
N PRO A 29 -13.90 -4.00 -2.78
CA PRO A 29 -14.39 -2.63 -2.70
C PRO A 29 -13.24 -1.67 -2.97
N ILE A 30 -13.56 -0.58 -3.68
CA ILE A 30 -12.63 0.51 -3.90
C ILE A 30 -12.62 1.38 -2.64
N ILE A 31 -11.47 1.46 -1.98
CA ILE A 31 -11.28 2.31 -0.80
C ILE A 31 -10.86 3.69 -1.30
N TRP A 32 -11.60 4.73 -0.91
CA TRP A 32 -11.33 6.13 -1.29
C TRP A 32 -10.68 6.93 -0.15
N ASP A 33 -10.23 6.24 0.88
CA ASP A 33 -9.49 6.86 1.97
C ASP A 33 -8.09 7.24 1.49
N ARG A 34 -7.65 8.44 1.85
CA ARG A 34 -6.31 8.92 1.48
C ARG A 34 -5.25 8.04 2.14
N THR A 35 -4.32 7.56 1.33
CA THR A 35 -3.17 6.77 1.76
C THR A 35 -1.93 7.25 1.04
N PHE A 36 -0.82 7.37 1.77
CA PHE A 36 0.47 7.79 1.20
C PHE A 36 1.39 6.58 0.94
N ASP A 37 0.86 5.35 1.06
CA ASP A 37 1.61 4.14 0.78
C ASP A 37 1.85 3.99 -0.73
N ALA A 38 3.13 3.89 -1.09
CA ALA A 38 3.58 3.72 -2.47
C ALA A 38 3.37 2.30 -3.02
N LYS A 39 2.87 1.36 -2.20
CA LYS A 39 2.47 0.00 -2.59
C LYS A 39 0.95 -0.14 -2.73
N ASP A 40 0.16 0.81 -2.22
CA ASP A 40 -1.31 0.74 -2.25
C ASP A 40 -1.88 1.13 -3.62
N LYS A 41 -2.65 0.20 -4.21
CA LYS A 41 -3.28 0.34 -5.53
C LYS A 41 -4.69 0.90 -5.47
N ASN A 42 -5.23 1.17 -4.29
CA ASN A 42 -6.48 1.90 -4.15
C ASN A 42 -6.33 3.32 -4.72
N PRO A 43 -7.44 3.93 -5.18
CA PRO A 43 -7.44 5.35 -5.50
C PRO A 43 -6.92 6.17 -4.32
N PHE A 44 -6.20 7.24 -4.62
CA PHE A 44 -5.46 8.07 -3.66
C PHE A 44 -4.23 7.45 -3.00
N GLY A 45 -3.87 6.20 -3.30
CA GLY A 45 -2.54 5.66 -2.97
C GLY A 45 -1.42 6.28 -3.80
N ALA A 46 -0.18 6.12 -3.34
CA ALA A 46 1.00 6.68 -4.02
C ALA A 46 1.60 5.73 -5.08
N TYR A 47 0.91 4.64 -5.42
CA TYR A 47 1.44 3.62 -6.35
C TYR A 47 1.72 4.17 -7.75
N VAL A 48 0.75 4.87 -8.35
CA VAL A 48 0.93 5.50 -9.67
C VAL A 48 2.00 6.57 -9.60
N LEU A 49 2.00 7.41 -8.55
CA LEU A 49 3.03 8.41 -8.34
C LEU A 49 4.43 7.76 -8.34
N ARG A 50 4.65 6.69 -7.57
CA ARG A 50 5.94 5.96 -7.55
C ARG A 50 6.33 5.43 -8.93
N GLN A 51 5.38 4.92 -9.70
CA GLN A 51 5.64 4.37 -11.03
C GLN A 51 6.01 5.46 -12.04
N GLU A 52 5.35 6.61 -11.96
CA GLU A 52 5.58 7.72 -12.89
C GLU A 52 6.70 8.65 -12.46
N LEU A 53 7.05 8.69 -11.18
CA LEU A 53 8.09 9.57 -10.65
C LEU A 53 9.42 9.38 -11.39
N LYS A 54 9.79 8.14 -11.73
CA LYS A 54 11.00 7.83 -12.51
C LYS A 54 11.00 8.35 -13.96
N HIS A 55 9.82 8.71 -14.48
CA HIS A 55 9.66 9.33 -15.79
C HIS A 55 9.55 10.86 -15.69
N ILE A 56 9.15 11.38 -14.52
CA ILE A 56 8.96 12.81 -14.25
C ILE A 56 10.27 13.47 -13.79
N ILE A 57 11.01 12.80 -12.89
CA ILE A 57 12.31 13.25 -12.37
C ILE A 57 13.43 12.34 -12.88
N ASP A 58 14.66 12.88 -12.95
CA ASP A 58 15.85 12.20 -13.47
C ASP A 58 15.99 10.74 -12.96
N GLN A 59 16.64 9.89 -13.77
CA GLN A 59 16.68 8.44 -13.59
C GLN A 59 17.39 7.97 -12.30
N LYS A 60 18.02 8.88 -11.56
CA LYS A 60 18.72 8.61 -10.29
C LYS A 60 17.86 8.89 -9.06
N ASN A 61 16.59 8.49 -9.07
CA ASN A 61 15.76 8.49 -7.87
C ASN A 61 15.97 7.20 -7.07
N THR A 62 16.19 7.34 -5.75
CA THR A 62 16.33 6.22 -4.82
C THR A 62 15.29 6.36 -3.73
N THR A 63 14.59 5.27 -3.42
CA THR A 63 13.70 5.22 -2.26
C THR A 63 14.54 5.10 -0.99
N ILE A 64 14.29 5.97 -0.01
CA ILE A 64 14.93 5.93 1.31
C ILE A 64 14.03 5.09 2.23
N GLU A 65 14.46 3.88 2.58
CA GLU A 65 13.72 2.95 3.45
C GLU A 65 14.22 2.96 4.91
N ARG A 66 14.75 4.11 5.35
CA ARG A 66 15.29 4.30 6.71
C ARG A 66 14.88 5.66 7.29
N PRO A 67 14.97 5.87 8.61
CA PRO A 67 14.69 7.16 9.22
C PRO A 67 15.54 8.30 8.63
N LEU A 68 14.97 9.50 8.55
CA LEU A 68 15.62 10.66 7.92
C LEU A 68 16.94 11.02 8.62
N TYR A 69 17.01 10.99 9.94
CA TYR A 69 18.24 11.31 10.68
C TYR A 69 19.38 10.33 10.35
N GLU A 70 19.09 9.02 10.18
CA GLU A 70 20.10 8.02 9.77
C GLU A 70 20.56 8.26 8.33
N TYR A 71 19.63 8.70 7.48
CA TYR A 71 19.98 9.08 6.13
C TYR A 71 20.96 10.24 6.13
N LEU A 72 20.60 11.36 6.78
CA LEU A 72 21.40 12.57 6.85
C LEU A 72 22.78 12.34 7.48
N ASP A 73 22.87 11.54 8.54
CA ASP A 73 24.15 11.23 9.22
C ASP A 73 25.12 10.46 8.32
N SER A 74 24.60 9.57 7.47
CA SER A 74 25.40 8.78 6.55
C SER A 74 25.79 9.51 5.26
N THR A 75 25.01 10.51 4.84
CA THR A 75 25.24 11.27 3.60
C THR A 75 25.99 12.55 3.91
N LYS A 76 27.25 12.45 4.33
CA LYS A 76 28.11 13.64 4.40
C LYS A 76 28.32 14.18 2.97
N LYS A 77 27.61 15.27 2.63
CA LYS A 77 27.74 16.03 1.36
C LYS A 77 27.27 15.29 0.10
N THR A 78 25.98 15.01 0.01
CA THR A 78 25.37 14.57 -1.26
C THR A 78 24.52 15.72 -1.82
N ASP A 79 24.75 16.10 -3.08
CA ASP A 79 23.92 17.06 -3.84
C ASP A 79 22.59 16.40 -4.27
N ALA A 80 21.83 15.87 -3.30
CA ALA A 80 20.56 15.20 -3.53
C ALA A 80 19.40 16.07 -3.05
N ASN A 81 18.36 16.15 -3.88
CA ASN A 81 17.08 16.73 -3.49
C ASN A 81 16.24 15.67 -2.78
N LEU A 82 15.72 15.99 -1.60
CA LEU A 82 14.79 15.13 -0.87
C LEU A 82 13.35 15.43 -1.29
N PHE A 83 12.60 14.38 -1.63
CA PHE A 83 11.19 14.47 -2.00
C PHE A 83 10.35 13.77 -0.93
N PHE A 84 9.38 14.49 -0.36
CA PHE A 84 8.46 13.97 0.64
C PHE A 84 7.03 14.03 0.11
N TYR A 85 6.32 12.90 0.18
CA TYR A 85 4.91 12.79 -0.19
C TYR A 85 4.10 12.36 1.04
N THR A 86 3.46 13.31 1.70
CA THR A 86 2.76 13.12 2.97
C THR A 86 1.66 14.18 3.16
N SER A 87 0.65 13.92 3.98
CA SER A 87 -0.35 14.92 4.40
C SER A 87 0.19 15.94 5.38
N TYR A 88 1.18 15.56 6.18
CA TYR A 88 1.83 16.40 7.18
C TYR A 88 3.31 16.07 7.23
N PHE A 89 4.14 17.11 7.28
CA PHE A 89 5.59 16.97 7.37
C PHE A 89 6.11 17.75 8.57
N SER A 90 6.91 17.07 9.39
CA SER A 90 7.78 17.65 10.40
C SER A 90 9.11 16.92 10.28
N MET A 91 10.22 17.67 10.28
CA MET A 91 11.55 17.08 10.16
C MET A 91 11.92 16.27 11.41
N GLY A 92 11.46 16.75 12.58
CA GLY A 92 11.80 16.20 13.87
C GLY A 92 13.17 16.68 14.33
N GLU A 93 13.29 16.96 15.62
CA GLU A 93 14.48 17.56 16.26
C GLU A 93 15.78 16.81 15.91
N ALA A 94 15.76 15.47 15.95
CA ALA A 94 16.92 14.63 15.64
C ALA A 94 17.44 14.75 14.19
N ALA A 95 16.58 15.11 13.23
CA ALA A 95 16.99 15.33 11.84
C ALA A 95 17.39 16.80 11.59
N GLU A 96 16.76 17.74 12.31
CA GLU A 96 17.13 19.17 12.27
C GLU A 96 18.57 19.40 12.74
N ASP A 97 19.00 18.70 13.80
CA ASP A 97 20.38 18.73 14.31
C ASP A 97 21.44 18.21 13.30
N LYS A 98 21.01 17.59 12.20
CA LYS A 98 21.88 16.94 11.20
C LYS A 98 22.04 17.73 9.90
N LEU A 99 21.30 18.83 9.71
CA LEU A 99 21.44 19.75 8.58
C LEU A 99 22.53 20.81 8.84
#